data_AF-W1DW93-F1
#
_entry.id   AF-W1DW93-F1
#
_cell.length_a   1.000
_cell.length_b   1.000
_cell.length_c   1.000
_cell.angle_alpha   90.00
_cell.angle_beta   90.00
_cell.angle_gamma   90.00
#
_symmetry.space_group_name_H-M   'P 1'
#
loop_
_entity.id
_entity.type
_entity.pdbx_description
1 polymer ?
#
loop_
_entity_poly.entity_id
_entity_poly.type
_entity_poly.pdbx_seq_one_letter_code
_entity_poly.pdbx_strand_id
1 'polypeptide(L)'
;MKGWFKRFGPERLVLALDVRIDADGNKQVAVSGWQENSGVTLEELVESYLPVGLQHVLCTDISRDGTLAGSNVSLYEEVCARYPQVAFQSSGGIGDLNDIAALRGTGVRGVIVGRALLEGKFNVTEAIQCWQNG
;
A
#
# COMPACT_ATOMS: atom_id res chain seq x y z
N MET A 1 -15.41 -12.78 -7.90
CA MET A 1 -14.95 -11.59 -7.15
C MET A 1 -15.24 -10.29 -7.89
N LYS A 2 -14.84 -10.10 -9.17
CA LYS A 2 -15.11 -8.87 -9.95
C LYS A 2 -16.58 -8.40 -9.99
N GLY A 3 -17.56 -9.30 -9.92
CA GLY A 3 -18.98 -8.92 -9.84
C GLY A 3 -19.35 -8.05 -8.63
N TRP A 4 -18.53 -8.04 -7.58
CA TRP A 4 -18.73 -7.16 -6.42
C TRP A 4 -18.52 -5.69 -6.76
N PHE A 5 -17.60 -5.36 -7.67
CA PHE A 5 -17.40 -3.99 -8.16
C PHE A 5 -18.67 -3.44 -8.82
N LYS A 6 -19.34 -4.28 -9.63
CA LYS A 6 -20.62 -3.91 -10.24
C LYS A 6 -21.76 -3.80 -9.21
N ARG A 7 -21.75 -4.66 -8.17
CA ARG A 7 -22.82 -4.72 -7.17
C ARG A 7 -22.74 -3.59 -6.14
N PHE A 8 -21.55 -3.30 -5.65
CA PHE A 8 -21.34 -2.40 -4.51
C PHE A 8 -20.73 -1.05 -4.88
N GLY A 9 -20.18 -0.93 -6.09
CA GLY A 9 -19.45 0.24 -6.54
C GLY A 9 -17.96 0.17 -6.18
N PRO A 10 -17.06 0.59 -7.07
CA PRO A 10 -15.61 0.59 -6.81
C PRO A 10 -15.19 1.49 -5.66
N GLU A 11 -15.95 2.54 -5.36
CA GLU A 11 -15.67 3.52 -4.31
C GLU A 11 -15.77 2.94 -2.88
N ARG A 12 -16.34 1.73 -2.75
CA ARG A 12 -16.56 1.06 -1.45
C ARG A 12 -15.65 -0.13 -1.24
N LEU A 13 -14.80 -0.44 -2.21
CA LEU A 13 -13.94 -1.62 -2.20
C LEU A 13 -12.48 -1.20 -2.27
N VAL A 14 -11.68 -1.74 -1.35
CA VAL A 14 -10.22 -1.63 -1.37
C VAL A 14 -9.66 -3.00 -1.70
N LEU A 15 -8.84 -3.08 -2.74
CA LEU A 15 -8.09 -4.29 -3.06
C LEU A 15 -6.80 -4.27 -2.23
N ALA A 16 -6.71 -5.17 -1.23
CA ALA A 16 -5.48 -5.35 -0.46
C ALA A 16 -4.51 -6.24 -1.23
N LEU A 17 -3.32 -5.72 -1.53
CA LEU A 17 -2.25 -6.38 -2.27
C LEU A 17 -0.98 -6.38 -1.43
N ASP A 18 -0.80 -7.42 -0.63
CA ASP A 18 0.40 -7.62 0.16
C ASP A 18 1.44 -8.34 -0.68
N VAL A 19 2.64 -7.78 -0.79
CA VAL A 19 3.66 -8.23 -1.75
C VAL A 19 4.94 -8.69 -1.07
N ARG A 20 5.54 -9.73 -1.65
CA ARG A 20 6.95 -10.07 -1.50
C ARG A 20 7.67 -9.67 -2.77
N ILE A 21 8.68 -8.82 -2.63
CA ILE A 21 9.52 -8.43 -3.75
C ILE A 21 10.64 -9.47 -3.85
N ASP A 22 10.69 -10.21 -4.96
CA ASP A 22 11.75 -11.19 -5.20
C ASP A 22 13.07 -10.52 -5.63
N ALA A 23 14.11 -11.33 -5.83
CA ALA A 23 15.44 -10.84 -6.18
C ALA A 23 15.49 -10.15 -7.57
N ASP A 24 14.53 -10.46 -8.44
CA ASP A 24 14.40 -9.86 -9.77
C ASP A 24 13.53 -8.59 -9.73
N GLY A 25 12.99 -8.23 -8.55
CA GLY A 25 12.15 -7.06 -8.35
C GLY A 25 10.66 -7.29 -8.62
N ASN A 26 10.23 -8.54 -8.84
CA ASN A 26 8.81 -8.82 -9.07
C ASN A 26 8.04 -8.77 -7.74
N LYS A 27 6.91 -8.06 -7.76
CA LYS A 27 6.06 -7.82 -6.60
C LYS A 27 5.03 -8.95 -6.48
N GLN A 28 5.47 -10.12 -6.03
CA GLN A 28 4.65 -11.31 -5.93
C GLN A 28 3.59 -11.14 -4.84
N VAL A 29 2.31 -11.27 -5.19
CA VAL A 29 1.21 -11.09 -4.24
C VAL A 29 1.09 -12.33 -3.35
N ALA A 30 1.07 -12.11 -2.05
CA ALA A 30 0.87 -13.16 -1.06
C ALA A 30 -0.61 -13.27 -0.66
N VAL A 31 -1.06 -14.49 -0.38
CA VAL A 31 -2.43 -14.81 0.05
C VAL A 31 -2.39 -15.71 1.29
N SER A 32 -3.58 -16.07 1.80
CA SER A 32 -3.71 -16.97 2.96
C SER A 32 -2.94 -16.48 4.19
N GLY A 33 -3.11 -15.20 4.56
CA GLY A 33 -2.39 -14.58 5.68
C GLY A 33 -0.87 -14.50 5.45
N TRP A 34 -0.49 -14.23 4.20
CA TRP A 34 0.88 -14.21 3.70
C TRP A 34 1.57 -15.57 3.65
N GLN A 35 0.90 -16.69 3.93
CA GLN A 35 1.56 -18.00 3.95
C GLN A 35 1.87 -18.55 2.55
N GLU A 36 1.14 -18.08 1.53
CA GLU A 36 1.22 -18.62 0.17
C GLU A 36 1.54 -17.51 -0.83
N ASN A 37 2.35 -17.81 -1.84
CA ASN A 37 2.50 -16.94 -3.01
C ASN A 37 1.39 -17.28 -4.01
N SER A 38 0.68 -16.26 -4.49
CA SER A 38 -0.42 -16.44 -5.45
C SER A 38 0.04 -16.81 -6.85
N GLY A 39 1.32 -16.61 -7.16
CA GLY A 39 1.88 -16.79 -8.51
C GLY A 39 1.51 -15.68 -9.48
N VAL A 40 0.91 -14.59 -8.98
CA VAL A 40 0.62 -13.38 -9.75
C VAL A 40 1.27 -12.16 -9.10
N THR A 41 1.68 -11.23 -9.93
CA THR A 41 2.28 -9.96 -9.52
C THR A 41 1.21 -8.92 -9.17
N LEU A 42 1.62 -7.89 -8.42
CA LEU A 42 0.79 -6.73 -8.10
C LEU A 42 0.22 -6.11 -9.37
N GLU A 43 1.07 -5.92 -10.38
CA GLU A 43 0.72 -5.29 -11.64
C GLU A 43 -0.32 -6.11 -12.41
N GLU A 44 -0.14 -7.43 -12.51
CA GLU A 44 -1.11 -8.30 -13.16
C GLU A 44 -2.49 -8.24 -12.48
N LEU A 45 -2.53 -8.20 -11.15
CA LEU A 45 -3.79 -8.06 -10.43
C LEU A 45 -4.42 -6.68 -10.67
N VAL A 46 -3.67 -5.59 -10.51
CA VAL A 46 -4.16 -4.23 -10.75
C VAL A 46 -4.77 -4.14 -12.16
N GLU A 47 -4.02 -4.51 -13.19
CA GLU A 47 -4.45 -4.49 -14.58
C GLU A 47 -5.71 -5.33 -14.81
N SER A 48 -5.82 -6.49 -14.15
CA SER A 48 -7.00 -7.33 -14.27
C SER A 48 -8.27 -6.68 -13.67
N TYR A 49 -8.15 -5.79 -12.68
CA TYR A 49 -9.27 -5.13 -12.00
C TYR A 49 -9.56 -3.72 -12.52
N LEU A 50 -8.64 -3.08 -13.25
CA LEU A 50 -8.89 -1.77 -13.88
C LEU A 50 -10.15 -1.74 -14.77
N PRO A 51 -10.45 -2.75 -15.63
CA PRO A 51 -11.65 -2.74 -16.47
C PRO A 51 -12.98 -2.77 -15.70
N VAL A 52 -12.95 -3.16 -14.43
CA VAL A 52 -14.15 -3.13 -13.56
C VAL A 52 -14.17 -1.91 -12.63
N GLY A 53 -13.29 -0.95 -12.89
CA GLY A 53 -13.28 0.35 -12.23
C GLY A 53 -12.49 0.41 -10.93
N LEU A 54 -11.45 -0.41 -10.74
CA LEU A 54 -10.60 -0.34 -9.54
C LEU A 54 -10.15 1.09 -9.23
N GLN A 55 -10.42 1.53 -7.99
CA GLN A 55 -10.08 2.88 -7.51
C GLN A 55 -9.14 2.88 -6.30
N HIS A 56 -9.24 1.87 -5.41
CA HIS A 56 -8.50 1.87 -4.15
C HIS A 56 -7.67 0.59 -4.00
N VAL A 57 -6.39 0.77 -3.72
CA VAL A 57 -5.47 -0.32 -3.39
C VAL A 57 -4.79 -0.01 -2.07
N LEU A 58 -4.79 -0.98 -1.15
CA LEU A 58 -3.89 -0.98 -0.02
C LEU A 58 -2.74 -1.91 -0.39
N CYS A 59 -1.52 -1.40 -0.40
CA CYS A 59 -0.34 -2.20 -0.73
C CYS A 59 0.60 -2.26 0.46
N THR A 60 0.91 -3.48 0.90
CA THR A 60 1.86 -3.73 2.00
C THR A 60 3.11 -4.37 1.42
N ASP A 61 4.28 -3.77 1.64
CA ASP A 61 5.54 -4.51 1.53
C ASP A 61 5.70 -5.38 2.78
N ILE A 62 5.53 -6.69 2.62
CA ILE A 62 5.56 -7.65 3.72
C ILE A 62 6.92 -7.67 4.42
N SER A 63 8.02 -7.36 3.71
CA SER A 63 9.36 -7.31 4.32
C SER A 63 9.52 -6.16 5.32
N ARG A 64 8.67 -5.14 5.22
CA ARG A 64 8.68 -3.96 6.09
C ARG A 64 7.63 -4.04 7.20
N ASP A 65 6.64 -4.90 7.08
CA ASP A 65 5.53 -4.92 8.04
C ASP A 65 6.00 -5.18 9.47
N GLY A 66 5.55 -4.33 10.39
CA GLY A 66 5.92 -4.38 11.81
C GLY A 66 7.40 -4.15 12.11
N THR A 67 8.26 -3.82 11.16
CA THR A 67 9.72 -3.70 11.39
C THR A 67 10.17 -2.37 11.99
N LEU A 68 9.37 -1.30 11.81
CA LEU A 68 9.74 0.08 12.13
C LEU A 68 10.99 0.58 11.36
N ALA A 69 11.32 -0.06 10.22
CA ALA A 69 12.51 0.23 9.43
C ALA A 69 12.26 1.16 8.22
N GLY A 70 11.16 1.91 8.27
CA GLY A 70 10.68 2.74 7.18
C GLY A 70 9.87 1.97 6.13
N SER A 71 8.94 2.68 5.50
CA SER A 71 8.12 2.14 4.40
C SER A 71 8.93 2.06 3.10
N ASN A 72 8.49 1.24 2.15
CA ASN A 72 9.18 1.09 0.88
C ASN A 72 8.82 2.24 -0.09
N VAL A 73 9.50 3.38 0.05
CA VAL A 73 9.24 4.60 -0.74
C VAL A 73 9.28 4.32 -2.24
N SER A 74 10.31 3.64 -2.73
CA SER A 74 10.50 3.37 -4.16
C SER A 74 9.40 2.51 -4.77
N LEU A 75 8.86 1.54 -4.01
CA LEU A 75 7.68 0.78 -4.43
C LEU A 75 6.50 1.72 -4.72
N TYR A 76 6.25 2.68 -3.82
CA TYR A 76 5.11 3.59 -3.96
C TYR A 76 5.29 4.62 -5.08
N GLU A 77 6.50 5.14 -5.26
CA GLU A 77 6.83 6.00 -6.41
C GLU A 77 6.51 5.28 -7.73
N GLU A 78 6.93 4.02 -7.86
CA GLU A 78 6.71 3.21 -9.06
C GLU A 78 5.22 2.97 -9.33
N VAL A 79 4.49 2.41 -8.36
CA VAL A 79 3.10 1.98 -8.60
C VAL A 79 2.15 3.18 -8.73
N CYS A 80 2.38 4.27 -8.00
CA CYS A 80 1.56 5.48 -8.13
C CYS A 80 1.81 6.19 -9.46
N ALA A 81 3.07 6.25 -9.93
CA ALA A 81 3.38 6.80 -11.25
C ALA A 81 2.79 5.95 -12.38
N ARG A 82 2.81 4.62 -12.24
CA ARG A 82 2.29 3.68 -13.25
C ARG A 82 0.76 3.67 -13.32
N TYR A 83 0.06 3.84 -12.19
CA TYR A 83 -1.40 3.79 -12.12
C TYR A 83 -1.97 5.04 -11.45
N PRO A 84 -1.85 6.23 -12.06
CA PRO A 84 -2.28 7.50 -11.45
C PRO A 84 -3.79 7.58 -11.18
N GLN A 85 -4.60 6.71 -11.80
CA GLN A 85 -6.03 6.57 -11.56
C GLN A 85 -6.38 5.76 -10.31
N VAL A 86 -5.42 5.07 -9.69
CA VAL A 86 -5.62 4.26 -8.49
C VAL A 86 -5.09 4.99 -7.26
N ALA A 87 -5.93 5.16 -6.25
CA ALA A 87 -5.56 5.71 -4.96
C ALA A 87 -4.88 4.62 -4.10
N PHE A 88 -3.55 4.56 -4.17
CA PHE A 88 -2.76 3.68 -3.32
C PHE A 88 -2.68 4.18 -1.88
N GLN A 89 -2.75 3.25 -0.95
CA GLN A 89 -2.47 3.42 0.47
C GLN A 89 -1.20 2.65 0.79
N SER A 90 -0.16 3.33 1.26
CA SER A 90 1.09 2.68 1.68
C SER A 90 0.88 1.95 3.00
N SER A 91 1.46 0.75 3.13
CA SER A 91 1.39 -0.05 4.35
C SER A 91 2.72 -0.76 4.63
N GLY A 92 3.02 -0.91 5.93
CA GLY A 92 4.24 -1.55 6.43
C GLY A 92 5.42 -0.58 6.63
N GLY A 93 6.15 -0.77 7.73
CA GLY A 93 7.47 -0.17 7.93
C GLY A 93 7.56 1.13 8.72
N ILE A 94 6.51 1.97 8.77
CA ILE A 94 6.58 3.27 9.47
C ILE A 94 7.04 3.09 10.91
N GLY A 95 8.17 3.73 11.25
CA GLY A 95 8.81 3.73 12.56
C GLY A 95 8.83 5.11 13.21
N ASP A 96 8.96 6.18 12.41
CA ASP A 96 8.95 7.56 12.89
C ASP A 96 8.21 8.53 11.94
N LEU A 97 8.24 9.84 12.24
CA LEU A 97 7.62 10.87 11.40
C LEU A 97 8.41 11.16 10.11
N ASN A 98 9.71 10.86 10.06
CA ASN A 98 10.51 11.01 8.84
C ASN A 98 10.10 9.96 7.81
N ASP A 99 9.73 8.75 8.23
CA ASP A 99 9.19 7.74 7.33
C ASP A 99 7.88 8.19 6.66
N ILE A 100 7.02 8.90 7.39
CA ILE A 100 5.81 9.51 6.83
C ILE A 100 6.19 10.64 5.86
N ALA A 101 7.14 11.50 6.23
CA ALA A 101 7.61 12.58 5.39
C ALA A 101 8.26 12.08 4.09
N ALA A 102 8.96 10.95 4.13
CA ALA A 102 9.60 10.32 2.98
C ALA A 102 8.60 9.81 1.94
N LEU A 103 7.34 9.58 2.31
CA LEU A 103 6.28 9.20 1.39
C LEU A 103 5.66 10.40 0.66
N ARG A 104 5.98 11.63 1.03
CA ARG A 104 5.53 12.82 0.29
C ARG A 104 6.12 12.81 -1.12
N GLY A 105 5.31 13.18 -2.11
CA GLY A 105 5.73 13.19 -3.51
C GLY A 105 5.70 11.81 -4.21
N THR A 106 5.53 10.70 -3.48
CA THR A 106 5.38 9.37 -4.10
C THR A 106 4.08 9.21 -4.87
N GLY A 107 3.03 9.99 -4.50
CA GLY A 107 1.70 9.93 -5.10
C GLY A 107 0.67 9.11 -4.32
N VAL A 108 1.07 8.47 -3.21
CA VAL A 108 0.11 7.75 -2.34
C VAL A 108 -0.97 8.69 -1.80
N ARG A 109 -2.19 8.16 -1.67
CA ARG A 109 -3.36 8.90 -1.17
C ARG A 109 -3.68 8.60 0.29
N GLY A 110 -3.00 7.62 0.89
CA GLY A 110 -3.09 7.32 2.31
C GLY A 110 -1.82 6.65 2.82
N VAL A 111 -1.56 6.81 4.10
CA VAL A 111 -0.43 6.18 4.81
C VAL A 111 -0.99 5.38 5.99
N ILE A 112 -0.86 4.06 5.94
CA ILE A 112 -1.26 3.16 7.02
C ILE A 112 -0.13 3.09 8.04
N VAL A 113 -0.44 3.43 9.29
CA VAL A 113 0.48 3.37 10.42
C VAL A 113 -0.10 2.45 11.48
N GLY A 114 0.62 1.37 11.80
CA GLY A 114 0.24 0.40 12.83
C GLY A 114 1.17 0.49 14.05
N ARG A 115 2.21 -0.34 14.03
CA ARG A 115 3.10 -0.57 15.19
C ARG A 115 3.69 0.71 15.80
N ALA A 116 4.10 1.71 15.02
CA ALA A 116 4.65 2.95 15.56
C ALA A 116 3.69 3.71 16.48
N LEU A 117 2.38 3.71 16.16
CA LEU A 117 1.36 4.30 17.04
C LEU A 117 1.13 3.45 18.30
N LEU A 118 1.13 2.12 18.15
CA LEU A 118 0.98 1.19 19.29
C LEU A 118 2.14 1.30 20.29
N GLU A 119 3.36 1.54 19.80
CA GLU A 119 4.55 1.75 20.63
C GLU A 119 4.73 3.22 21.08
N GLY A 120 3.82 4.12 20.72
CA GLY A 120 3.88 5.52 21.14
C GLY A 120 5.10 6.27 20.60
N LYS A 121 5.61 5.91 19.41
CA LYS A 121 6.73 6.62 18.75
C LYS A 121 6.38 8.08 18.43
N PHE A 122 5.11 8.30 18.12
CA PHE A 122 4.44 9.57 17.91
C PHE A 122 2.94 9.35 18.08
N ASN A 123 2.16 10.42 18.15
CA ASN A 123 0.70 10.36 18.20
C ASN A 123 0.05 10.66 16.83
N VAL A 124 -1.24 10.36 16.72
CA VAL A 124 -1.99 10.56 15.46
C VAL A 124 -2.01 12.02 15.02
N THR A 125 -2.07 12.97 15.95
CA THR A 125 -2.05 14.41 15.61
C THR A 125 -0.73 14.80 14.96
N GLU A 126 0.40 14.34 15.48
CA GLU A 126 1.73 14.57 14.89
C GLU A 126 1.84 13.94 13.49
N ALA A 127 1.33 12.71 13.32
CA ALA A 127 1.31 12.04 12.02
C ALA A 127 0.48 12.80 10.98
N ILE A 128 -0.71 13.27 11.37
CA ILE A 128 -1.59 14.08 10.51
C ILE A 128 -0.91 15.40 10.14
N GLN A 129 -0.30 16.09 11.10
CA GLN A 129 0.45 17.33 10.84
C GLN A 129 1.64 17.09 9.90
N CYS A 130 2.31 15.95 10.04
CA CYS A 130 3.36 15.54 9.10
C CYS A 130 2.80 15.29 7.70
N TRP A 131 1.58 14.76 7.55
CA TRP A 131 1.02 14.48 6.22
C TRP A 131 0.35 15.68 5.54
N GLN A 132 -0.21 16.65 6.29
CA GLN A 132 -1.01 17.78 5.77
C GLN A 132 -0.29 18.71 4.76
N ASN A 133 1.01 18.51 4.53
CA ASN A 133 1.82 19.26 3.56
C ASN A 133 2.38 18.38 2.41
N GLY A 134 1.78 17.21 2.17
CA GLY A 134 2.20 16.22 1.16
C GLY A 134 1.35 16.20 -0.10
#